data_AF-A0A7X1LAS3-F1
#
_entry.id   AF-A0A7X1LAS3-F1
#
_cell.length_a   1.000
_cell.length_b   1.000
_cell.length_c   1.000
_cell.angle_alpha   90.00
_cell.angle_beta   90.00
_cell.angle_gamma   90.00
#
_symmetry.space_group_name_H-M   'P 1'
#
loop_
_entity.id
_entity.type
_entity.pdbx_description
1 polymer ?
#
loop_
_entity_poly.entity_id
_entity_poly.type
_entity_poly.pdbx_seq_one_letter_code
_entity_poly.pdbx_strand_id
1 'polypeptide(L)'
;MKRFFFIALMVIFFGSSLAFADTILKGPAPETFPAPEDCAKCHNVSKIYDELSQSPHDSMSCLECHVPGSAQQDKYKADERSFCRLGYYEGHEKWIETAGNGVCLQCHTDRDSETLEKNCWECHMPVNEFDDFVLVKDKKLPPTGDNIRVHKKFPHSSHVFMVHPKAGKAKDE
;
A
#
# COMPACT_ATOMS: atom_id res chain seq x y z
N MET A 1 -7.89 -26.04 41.96
CA MET A 1 -7.55 -24.59 41.92
C MET A 1 -6.26 -24.29 41.13
N LYS A 2 -5.13 -24.97 41.36
CA LYS A 2 -3.88 -24.71 40.60
C LYS A 2 -3.97 -24.89 39.08
N ARG A 3 -4.73 -25.87 38.56
CA ARG A 3 -4.82 -26.16 37.11
C ARG A 3 -5.57 -25.09 36.31
N PHE A 4 -6.62 -24.48 36.88
CA PHE A 4 -7.34 -23.38 36.22
C PHE A 4 -6.53 -22.08 36.18
N PHE A 5 -5.68 -21.85 37.18
CA PHE A 5 -4.79 -20.69 37.23
C PHE A 5 -3.70 -20.74 36.13
N PHE A 6 -3.18 -21.93 35.81
CA PHE A 6 -2.20 -22.11 34.73
C PHE A 6 -2.81 -21.98 33.33
N ILE A 7 -4.07 -22.40 33.13
CA ILE A 7 -4.77 -22.27 31.85
C ILE A 7 -5.11 -20.79 31.58
N ALA A 8 -5.56 -20.04 32.60
CA ALA A 8 -5.82 -18.61 32.47
C ALA A 8 -4.53 -17.81 32.13
N LEU A 9 -3.38 -18.18 32.70
CA LEU A 9 -2.10 -17.52 32.41
C LEU A 9 -1.61 -17.78 30.98
N MET A 10 -1.81 -18.99 30.45
CA MET A 10 -1.44 -19.32 29.05
C MET A 10 -2.33 -18.60 28.03
N VAL A 11 -3.62 -18.43 28.31
CA VAL A 11 -4.53 -17.65 27.45
C VAL A 11 -4.18 -16.17 27.46
N ILE A 12 -3.64 -15.62 28.56
CA ILE A 12 -3.17 -14.23 28.60
C ILE A 12 -1.82 -14.05 27.88
N PHE A 13 -0.92 -15.04 27.95
CA PHE A 13 0.36 -15.02 27.21
C PHE A 13 0.23 -15.33 25.71
N PHE A 14 -0.78 -16.08 25.28
CA PHE A 14 -1.04 -16.40 23.85
C PHE A 14 -2.21 -15.63 23.23
N GLY A 15 -3.08 -15.02 24.02
CA GLY A 15 -4.27 -14.29 23.56
C GLY A 15 -4.07 -12.80 23.31
N SER A 16 -2.86 -12.27 23.56
CA SER A 16 -2.55 -10.85 23.37
C SER A 16 -1.78 -10.56 22.08
N SER A 17 -1.48 -11.57 21.26
CA SER A 17 -0.52 -11.47 20.15
C SER A 17 -1.15 -11.55 18.75
N LEU A 18 -2.46 -11.34 18.62
CA LEU A 18 -3.17 -11.41 17.33
C LEU A 18 -3.71 -10.06 16.81
N ALA A 19 -3.37 -8.94 17.43
CA ALA A 19 -3.64 -7.62 16.87
C ALA A 19 -2.28 -6.96 16.54
N PHE A 20 -2.10 -6.56 15.29
CA PHE A 20 -0.89 -5.98 14.68
C PHE A 20 0.20 -7.00 14.35
N ALA A 21 -0.01 -7.75 13.27
CA ALA A 21 1.09 -8.35 12.52
C ALA A 21 1.86 -7.23 11.79
N ASP A 22 2.54 -6.35 12.53
CA ASP A 22 3.40 -5.33 11.93
C ASP A 22 4.66 -6.00 11.43
N THR A 23 4.77 -6.09 10.11
CA THR A 23 5.92 -6.74 9.49
C THR A 23 6.97 -5.70 9.13
N ILE A 24 7.95 -5.58 10.02
CA ILE A 24 9.07 -4.64 9.89
C ILE A 24 9.98 -5.07 8.72
N LEU A 25 10.34 -4.10 7.89
CA LEU A 25 11.19 -4.23 6.72
C LEU A 25 12.34 -3.22 6.79
N LYS A 26 13.53 -3.61 6.32
CA LYS A 26 14.71 -2.74 6.25
C LYS A 26 14.89 -2.21 4.85
N GLY A 27 15.16 -0.93 4.71
CA GLY A 27 15.40 -0.33 3.39
C GLY A 27 15.83 1.12 3.48
N PRO A 28 16.22 1.71 2.34
CA PRO A 28 16.61 3.10 2.31
C PRO A 28 15.38 3.99 2.58
N ALA A 29 15.65 5.22 3.00
CA ALA A 29 14.61 6.18 3.35
C ALA A 29 13.86 6.73 2.11
N PRO A 30 12.59 7.14 2.21
CA PRO A 30 11.77 7.62 1.10
C PRO A 30 12.43 8.71 0.25
N GLU A 31 13.15 9.64 0.87
CA GLU A 31 13.85 10.74 0.21
C GLU A 31 14.98 10.31 -0.73
N THR A 32 15.41 9.04 -0.65
CA THR A 32 16.43 8.48 -1.55
C THR A 32 15.85 7.96 -2.86
N PHE A 33 14.52 7.89 -2.97
CA PHE A 33 13.84 7.41 -4.16
C PHE A 33 13.61 8.53 -5.17
N PRO A 34 13.53 8.21 -6.47
CA PRO A 34 13.13 9.17 -7.49
C PRO A 34 11.74 9.77 -7.18
N ALA A 35 11.47 10.93 -7.78
CA ALA A 35 10.15 11.52 -7.72
C ALA A 35 9.08 10.56 -8.31
N PRO A 36 7.83 10.61 -7.83
CA PRO A 36 6.76 9.71 -8.26
C PRO A 36 6.59 9.60 -9.79
N GLU A 37 6.82 10.71 -10.52
CA GLU A 37 6.71 10.77 -11.98
C GLU A 37 7.77 9.89 -12.66
N ASP A 38 8.97 9.80 -12.08
CA ASP A 38 10.06 8.99 -12.60
C ASP A 38 9.85 7.51 -12.30
N CYS A 39 9.21 7.18 -11.16
CA CYS A 39 8.70 5.83 -10.90
C CYS A 39 7.68 5.43 -11.96
N ALA A 40 6.71 6.31 -12.26
CA ALA A 40 5.66 6.04 -13.23
C ALA A 40 6.20 5.82 -14.66
N LYS A 41 7.20 6.60 -15.07
CA LYS A 41 7.90 6.40 -16.35
C LYS A 41 8.64 5.07 -16.38
N CYS A 42 9.44 4.77 -15.35
CA CYS A 42 10.24 3.54 -15.31
C CYS A 42 9.39 2.26 -15.23
N HIS A 43 8.26 2.33 -14.54
CA HIS A 43 7.35 1.19 -14.35
C HIS A 43 6.19 1.16 -15.34
N ASN A 44 6.11 2.11 -16.27
CA ASN A 44 5.04 2.23 -17.27
C ASN A 44 3.64 2.29 -16.65
N VAL A 45 3.50 3.07 -15.57
CA VAL A 45 2.25 3.25 -14.81
C VAL A 45 1.80 4.71 -14.78
N SER A 46 2.03 5.46 -15.86
CA SER A 46 1.69 6.89 -15.95
C SER A 46 0.23 7.19 -15.62
N LYS A 47 -0.69 6.27 -15.98
CA LYS A 47 -2.11 6.40 -15.65
C LYS A 47 -2.39 6.48 -14.15
N ILE A 48 -1.68 5.69 -13.33
CA ILE A 48 -1.83 5.71 -11.86
C ILE A 48 -1.51 7.11 -11.31
N TYR A 49 -0.50 7.76 -11.88
CA TYR A 49 -0.13 9.11 -11.48
C TYR A 49 -1.18 10.14 -11.89
N ASP A 50 -1.70 10.07 -13.12
CA ASP A 50 -2.76 10.96 -13.60
C ASP A 50 -4.02 10.83 -12.73
N GLU A 51 -4.37 9.62 -12.29
CA GLU A 51 -5.48 9.38 -11.38
C GLU A 51 -5.24 9.95 -9.98
N LEU A 52 -4.06 9.70 -9.40
CA LEU A 52 -3.68 10.23 -8.08
C LEU A 52 -3.73 11.76 -8.07
N SER A 53 -3.25 12.40 -9.15
CA SER A 53 -3.25 13.87 -9.32
C SER A 53 -4.64 14.50 -9.37
N GLN A 54 -5.68 13.69 -9.60
CA GLN A 54 -7.09 14.12 -9.61
C GLN A 54 -7.81 13.77 -8.30
N SER A 55 -7.10 13.15 -7.36
CA SER A 55 -7.67 12.64 -6.10
C SER A 55 -7.44 13.61 -4.93
N PRO A 56 -8.12 13.40 -3.79
CA PRO A 56 -7.78 14.10 -2.54
C PRO A 56 -6.37 13.80 -1.99
N HIS A 57 -5.65 12.84 -2.57
CA HIS A 57 -4.28 12.46 -2.22
C HIS A 57 -3.26 12.98 -3.24
N ASP A 58 -3.60 13.97 -4.06
CA ASP A 58 -2.74 14.54 -5.12
C ASP A 58 -1.37 15.04 -4.62
N SER A 59 -1.28 15.44 -3.35
CA SER A 59 -0.05 15.90 -2.72
C SER A 59 0.79 14.78 -2.08
N MET A 60 0.32 13.53 -2.08
CA MET A 60 0.99 12.41 -1.42
C MET A 60 1.98 11.72 -2.36
N SER A 61 3.10 11.24 -1.80
CA SER A 61 4.00 10.37 -2.55
C SER A 61 3.46 8.94 -2.60
N CYS A 62 3.83 8.15 -3.61
CA CYS A 62 3.47 6.73 -3.67
C CYS A 62 3.93 5.95 -2.42
N LEU A 63 5.04 6.39 -1.82
CA LEU A 63 5.69 5.74 -0.68
C LEU A 63 4.99 6.00 0.65
N GLU A 64 4.00 6.91 0.67
CA GLU A 64 3.10 7.07 1.83
C GLU A 64 2.13 5.89 1.97
N CYS A 65 1.93 5.10 0.89
CA CYS A 65 1.04 3.95 0.91
C CYS A 65 1.70 2.64 0.46
N HIS A 66 2.77 2.71 -0.32
CA HIS A 66 3.41 1.55 -0.93
C HIS A 66 4.83 1.31 -0.40
N VAL A 67 5.09 0.07 -0.02
CA VAL A 67 6.43 -0.35 0.40
C VAL A 67 7.31 -0.53 -0.84
N PRO A 68 8.49 0.11 -0.93
CA PRO A 68 9.36 -0.03 -2.08
C PRO A 68 10.00 -1.42 -2.15
N GLY A 69 10.26 -1.90 -3.36
CA GLY A 69 10.85 -3.23 -3.57
C GLY A 69 12.23 -3.42 -2.95
N SER A 70 12.99 -2.34 -2.70
CA SER A 70 14.26 -2.38 -1.97
C SER A 70 14.09 -2.68 -0.48
N ALA A 71 13.01 -2.20 0.15
CA ALA A 71 12.70 -2.51 1.55
C ALA A 71 12.22 -3.97 1.72
N GLN A 72 11.69 -4.55 0.66
CA GLN A 72 11.18 -5.93 0.63
C GLN A 72 12.27 -6.99 0.49
N GLN A 73 13.54 -6.59 0.27
CA GLN A 73 14.59 -7.52 -0.19
C GLN A 73 14.92 -8.64 0.79
N ASP A 74 14.88 -8.33 2.08
CA ASP A 74 15.23 -9.27 3.15
C ASP A 74 14.13 -10.30 3.43
N LYS A 75 12.87 -9.95 3.12
CA LYS A 75 11.69 -10.78 3.44
C LYS A 75 11.17 -11.55 2.23
N TYR A 76 11.33 -11.01 1.03
CA TYR A 76 10.70 -11.53 -0.19
C TYR A 76 11.71 -11.85 -1.28
N LYS A 77 11.46 -12.94 -2.01
CA LYS A 77 12.23 -13.27 -3.21
C LYS A 77 11.98 -12.24 -4.31
N ALA A 78 12.90 -12.14 -5.26
CA ALA A 78 12.86 -11.11 -6.28
C ALA A 78 11.55 -11.09 -7.11
N ASP A 79 10.94 -12.24 -7.34
CA ASP A 79 9.67 -12.45 -8.05
C ASP A 79 8.42 -12.24 -7.18
N GLU A 80 8.57 -12.22 -5.87
CA GLU A 80 7.51 -11.96 -4.88
C GLU A 80 7.43 -10.48 -4.45
N ARG A 81 8.46 -9.69 -4.81
CA ARG A 81 8.51 -8.25 -4.56
C ARG A 81 7.52 -7.54 -5.47
N SER A 82 6.71 -6.66 -4.89
CA SER A 82 5.64 -5.98 -5.62
C SER A 82 5.40 -4.59 -5.06
N PHE A 83 5.14 -3.62 -5.94
CA PHE A 83 4.73 -2.28 -5.53
C PHE A 83 3.34 -2.30 -4.87
N CYS A 84 2.52 -3.33 -5.08
CA CYS A 84 1.19 -3.45 -4.46
C CYS A 84 1.21 -3.74 -2.94
N ARG A 85 2.39 -3.90 -2.33
CA ARG A 85 2.48 -4.12 -0.87
C ARG A 85 2.27 -2.81 -0.15
N LEU A 86 1.32 -2.80 0.78
CA LEU A 86 0.91 -1.59 1.49
C LEU A 86 1.72 -1.41 2.77
N GLY A 87 2.08 -0.16 3.05
CA GLY A 87 2.88 0.18 4.22
C GLY A 87 3.45 1.58 4.12
N TYR A 88 4.20 1.94 5.16
CA TYR A 88 4.72 3.29 5.34
C TYR A 88 6.11 3.25 5.96
N TYR A 89 6.80 4.38 5.91
CA TYR A 89 8.10 4.55 6.53
C TYR A 89 7.96 5.17 7.92
N GLU A 90 8.51 4.53 8.94
CA GLU A 90 8.45 5.02 10.33
C GLU A 90 9.73 5.79 10.74
N GLY A 91 10.69 5.97 9.82
CA GLY A 91 12.00 6.54 10.10
C GLY A 91 13.07 5.48 10.38
N HIS A 92 14.32 5.91 10.60
CA HIS A 92 15.45 5.05 10.98
C HIS A 92 15.62 3.77 10.14
N GLU A 93 15.50 3.87 8.81
CA GLU A 93 15.60 2.76 7.85
C GLU A 93 14.53 1.67 8.05
N LYS A 94 13.43 2.02 8.72
CA LYS A 94 12.36 1.11 9.13
C LYS A 94 11.11 1.36 8.31
N TRP A 95 10.75 0.36 7.51
CA TRP A 95 9.48 0.27 6.81
C TRP A 95 8.53 -0.66 7.58
N ILE A 96 7.26 -0.29 7.64
CA ILE A 96 6.20 -1.10 8.23
C ILE A 96 5.26 -1.53 7.11
N GLU A 97 5.26 -2.82 6.78
CA GLU A 97 4.23 -3.39 5.92
C GLU A 97 2.97 -3.66 6.76
N THR A 98 1.84 -3.16 6.27
CA THR A 98 0.53 -3.18 6.93
C THR A 98 -0.40 -4.19 6.26
N ALA A 99 -1.43 -4.62 7.00
CA ALA A 99 -2.50 -5.47 6.49
C ALA A 99 -3.85 -4.75 6.60
N GLY A 100 -4.80 -5.13 5.73
CA GLY A 100 -6.12 -4.52 5.68
C GLY A 100 -6.05 -2.99 5.55
N ASN A 101 -6.87 -2.28 6.30
CA ASN A 101 -6.99 -0.82 6.24
C ASN A 101 -5.85 -0.05 6.92
N GLY A 102 -4.83 -0.73 7.46
CA GLY A 102 -3.81 -0.13 8.32
C GLY A 102 -3.10 1.09 7.70
N VAL A 103 -2.82 1.05 6.40
CA VAL A 103 -2.19 2.18 5.71
C VAL A 103 -3.11 3.40 5.58
N CYS A 104 -4.40 3.19 5.38
CA CYS A 104 -5.38 4.29 5.28
C CYS A 104 -5.60 4.94 6.65
N LEU A 105 -5.65 4.12 7.70
CA LEU A 105 -5.91 4.54 9.08
C LEU A 105 -4.76 5.34 9.71
N GLN A 106 -3.61 5.45 9.02
CA GLN A 106 -2.55 6.37 9.41
C GLN A 106 -3.01 7.83 9.47
N CYS A 107 -3.81 8.23 8.47
CA CYS A 107 -4.29 9.60 8.32
C CYS A 107 -5.79 9.70 8.57
N HIS A 108 -6.54 8.64 8.28
CA HIS A 108 -7.98 8.60 8.50
C HIS A 108 -8.31 8.14 9.92
N THR A 109 -8.72 9.07 10.78
CA THR A 109 -9.09 8.81 12.18
C THR A 109 -10.53 8.35 12.37
N ASP A 110 -11.17 7.81 11.33
CA ASP A 110 -12.55 7.33 11.44
C ASP A 110 -12.58 6.00 12.18
N ARG A 111 -12.89 6.07 13.48
CA ARG A 111 -12.88 4.93 14.40
C ARG A 111 -13.86 3.83 13.98
N ASP A 112 -14.93 4.18 13.27
CA ASP A 112 -15.89 3.18 12.79
C ASP A 112 -15.24 2.31 11.68
N SER A 113 -14.26 2.86 10.96
CA SER A 113 -13.53 2.18 9.89
C SER A 113 -12.52 1.14 10.40
N GLU A 114 -12.06 1.23 11.65
CA GLU A 114 -11.17 0.23 12.27
C GLU A 114 -11.85 -1.14 12.44
N THR A 115 -13.18 -1.16 12.52
CA THR A 115 -13.98 -2.37 12.75
C THR A 115 -14.64 -2.92 11.49
N LEU A 116 -14.43 -2.28 10.33
CA LEU A 116 -14.96 -2.75 9.07
C LEU A 116 -14.24 -4.03 8.63
N GLU A 117 -15.02 -5.08 8.35
CA GLU A 117 -14.48 -6.31 7.75
C GLU A 117 -14.00 -6.11 6.31
N LYS A 118 -14.48 -5.06 5.64
CA LYS A 118 -14.13 -4.72 4.26
C LYS A 118 -12.95 -3.78 4.21
N ASN A 119 -12.14 -3.91 3.16
CA ASN A 119 -11.05 -2.98 2.94
C ASN A 119 -11.54 -1.66 2.32
N CYS A 120 -10.94 -0.53 2.69
CA CYS A 120 -11.29 0.80 2.20
C CYS A 120 -11.23 0.86 0.67
N TRP A 121 -10.21 0.28 0.06
CA TRP A 121 -10.04 0.29 -1.40
C TRP A 121 -11.14 -0.46 -2.16
N GLU A 122 -11.89 -1.36 -1.52
CA GLU A 122 -13.00 -2.06 -2.20
C GLU A 122 -14.10 -1.09 -2.67
N CYS A 123 -14.31 -0.01 -1.92
CA CYS A 123 -15.28 1.03 -2.27
C CYS A 123 -14.59 2.29 -2.81
N HIS A 124 -13.44 2.66 -2.26
CA HIS A 124 -12.77 3.92 -2.57
C HIS A 124 -11.87 3.82 -3.81
N MET A 125 -11.40 2.63 -4.16
CA MET A 125 -10.51 2.38 -5.31
C MET A 125 -11.00 1.17 -6.13
N PRO A 126 -12.23 1.24 -6.67
CA PRO A 126 -12.82 0.08 -7.33
C PRO A 126 -11.98 -0.35 -8.53
N VAL A 127 -11.91 -1.67 -8.71
CA VAL A 127 -11.26 -2.25 -9.89
C VAL A 127 -12.19 -2.09 -11.08
N ASN A 128 -11.74 -1.34 -12.08
CA ASN A 128 -12.48 -1.09 -13.31
C ASN A 128 -11.76 -1.59 -14.57
N GLU A 129 -10.47 -1.96 -14.47
CA GLU A 129 -9.65 -2.40 -15.59
C GLU A 129 -8.41 -3.21 -15.16
N PHE A 130 -7.47 -3.40 -16.08
CA PHE A 130 -6.20 -4.10 -15.85
C PHE A 130 -5.04 -3.24 -16.35
N ASP A 131 -3.97 -3.19 -15.57
CA ASP A 131 -2.71 -2.55 -15.93
C ASP A 131 -1.67 -3.57 -16.42
N ASP A 132 -0.79 -3.10 -17.30
CA ASP A 132 0.34 -3.83 -17.82
C ASP A 132 1.64 -3.41 -17.12
N PHE A 133 2.18 -4.29 -16.28
CA PHE A 133 3.53 -4.13 -15.74
C PHE A 133 4.54 -4.71 -16.72
N VAL A 134 5.40 -3.85 -17.28
CA VAL A 134 6.43 -4.25 -18.23
C VAL A 134 7.81 -3.94 -17.66
N LEU A 135 8.59 -5.00 -17.42
CA LEU A 135 10.00 -4.87 -17.07
C LEU A 135 10.83 -5.08 -18.33
N VAL A 136 11.64 -4.10 -18.69
CA VAL A 136 12.57 -4.18 -19.84
C VAL A 136 13.97 -4.67 -19.43
N LYS A 137 14.68 -5.34 -20.32
CA LYS A 137 16.02 -5.93 -20.10
C LYS A 137 17.10 -4.86 -19.97
N ASP A 138 17.01 -3.82 -20.79
CA ASP A 138 18.08 -2.84 -21.03
C ASP A 138 17.73 -1.42 -20.55
N LYS A 139 16.65 -1.28 -19.76
CA LYS A 139 16.12 0.00 -19.26
C LYS A 139 15.73 0.99 -20.36
N LYS A 140 15.61 0.54 -21.62
CA LYS A 140 15.15 1.39 -22.73
C LYS A 140 13.64 1.36 -22.84
N LEU A 141 13.05 2.54 -22.92
CA LEU A 141 11.62 2.75 -23.16
C LEU A 141 11.44 3.38 -24.56
N PRO A 142 10.31 3.13 -25.25
CA PRO A 142 9.21 2.26 -24.84
C PRO A 142 9.57 0.77 -24.91
N PRO A 143 8.86 -0.09 -24.19
CA PRO A 143 9.01 -1.54 -24.34
C PRO A 143 8.63 -1.98 -25.77
N THR A 144 9.54 -2.67 -26.44
CA THR A 144 9.37 -3.30 -27.76
C THR A 144 9.71 -4.78 -27.64
N GLY A 145 9.09 -5.65 -28.44
CA GLY A 145 9.08 -7.11 -28.21
C GLY A 145 10.41 -7.73 -27.71
N ASP A 146 11.53 -7.36 -28.31
CA ASP A 146 12.84 -7.93 -27.98
C ASP A 146 13.43 -7.43 -26.65
N ASN A 147 13.09 -6.20 -26.22
CA ASN A 147 13.59 -5.60 -24.98
C ASN A 147 12.75 -5.95 -23.75
N ILE A 148 11.60 -6.62 -23.88
CA ILE A 148 10.74 -7.01 -22.76
C ILE A 148 11.33 -8.23 -22.05
N ARG A 149 11.50 -8.12 -20.72
CA ARG A 149 11.94 -9.21 -19.82
C ARG A 149 10.76 -9.88 -19.14
N VAL A 150 9.84 -9.08 -18.60
CA VAL A 150 8.63 -9.55 -17.91
C VAL A 150 7.48 -8.69 -18.37
N HIS A 151 6.36 -9.34 -18.66
CA HIS A 151 5.09 -8.68 -18.92
C HIS A 151 4.03 -9.34 -18.03
N LYS A 152 3.44 -8.57 -17.12
CA LYS A 152 2.44 -9.07 -16.17
C LYS A 152 1.23 -8.15 -16.18
N LYS A 153 0.04 -8.74 -16.33
CA LYS A 153 -1.23 -8.04 -16.13
C LYS A 153 -1.68 -8.16 -14.69
N PHE A 154 -2.21 -7.09 -14.14
CA PHE A 154 -2.80 -7.07 -12.80
C PHE A 154 -4.08 -6.23 -12.80
N PRO A 155 -5.07 -6.54 -11.95
CA PRO A 155 -6.24 -5.69 -11.78
C PRO A 155 -5.80 -4.29 -11.35
N HIS A 156 -6.30 -3.27 -12.04
CA HIS A 156 -6.05 -1.87 -11.70
C HIS A 156 -7.12 -1.39 -10.71
N SER A 157 -6.69 -1.00 -9.52
CA SER A 157 -7.53 -0.29 -8.56
C SER A 157 -7.37 1.21 -8.79
N SER A 158 -8.48 1.92 -9.02
CA SER A 158 -8.41 3.34 -9.35
C SER A 158 -7.79 4.18 -8.23
N HIS A 159 -6.90 5.09 -8.58
CA HIS A 159 -6.26 6.03 -7.66
C HIS A 159 -6.94 7.41 -7.62
N VAL A 160 -8.17 7.53 -8.15
CA VAL A 160 -8.96 8.78 -8.05
C VAL A 160 -9.59 8.95 -6.65
N PHE A 161 -9.68 7.87 -5.86
CA PHE A 161 -10.29 7.81 -4.53
C PHE A 161 -11.71 8.41 -4.47
N MET A 162 -12.73 7.55 -4.54
CA MET A 162 -14.12 8.00 -4.37
C MET A 162 -14.30 8.60 -2.97
N VAL A 163 -14.90 9.77 -2.87
CA VAL A 163 -15.23 10.39 -1.59
C VAL A 163 -16.69 10.19 -1.24
N HIS A 164 -17.00 10.03 0.03
CA HIS A 164 -18.40 10.08 0.46
C HIS A 164 -18.97 11.47 0.15
N PRO A 165 -20.19 11.57 -0.40
CA PRO A 165 -20.89 12.84 -0.46
C PRO A 165 -20.90 13.42 0.95
N LYS A 166 -20.45 14.67 1.14
CA LYS A 166 -20.57 15.33 2.44
C LYS A 166 -22.03 15.23 2.88
N ALA A 167 -22.30 14.50 3.96
CA ALA A 167 -23.59 14.62 4.65
C ALA A 167 -23.79 16.11 4.92
N GLY A 168 -24.85 16.68 4.35
CA GLY A 168 -25.04 18.12 4.24
C GLY A 168 -24.76 18.84 5.55
N LYS A 169 -23.69 19.64 5.58
CA LYS A 169 -23.67 20.84 6.41
C LYS A 169 -24.14 21.98 5.51
N ALA A 170 -25.45 22.14 5.42
CA ALA A 170 -26.00 23.48 5.39
C ALA A 170 -25.52 24.16 6.67
N LYS A 171 -24.50 25.00 6.55
CA LYS A 171 -24.40 26.13 7.46
C LYS A 171 -25.25 27.20 6.81
N ASP A 172 -26.44 27.35 7.35
CA ASP A 172 -27.26 28.52 7.15
C ASP A 172 -26.46 29.78 7.54
N GLU A 173 -26.88 30.86 6.89
CA GLU A 173 -26.46 32.27 6.91
C GLU A 173 -26.00 32.84 8.26
#